data_AF-A0A832ZTX3-F1
#
_entry.id   AF-A0A832ZTX3-F1
#
_cell.length_a   1.000
_cell.length_b   1.000
_cell.length_c   1.000
_cell.angle_alpha   90.00
_cell.angle_beta   90.00
_cell.angle_gamma   90.00
#
_symmetry.space_group_name_H-M   'P 1'
#
loop_
_entity.id
_entity.type
_entity.pdbx_description
1 polymer ?
#
loop_
_entity_poly.entity_id
_entity_poly.type
_entity_poly.pdbx_seq_one_letter_code
_entity_poly.pdbx_strand_id
1 'polypeptide(L)' 'MAGYECGEPPCLHVAVDYRRKRFAVFLETGGGELIYVPFERLEKAYREASGLLSKQFREARGDEVDAIAEEVLGP' A
#
# COMPACT_ATOMS: atom_id res chain seq x y z
N MET A 1 -24.70 -10.82 -1.42
CA MET A 1 -23.29 -10.60 -1.80
C MET A 1 -22.66 -9.82 -0.65
N ALA A 2 -21.86 -10.48 0.18
CA ALA A 2 -21.12 -9.77 1.23
C ALA A 2 -19.97 -9.03 0.53
N GLY A 3 -20.10 -7.70 0.43
CA GLY A 3 -18.97 -6.85 0.05
C GLY A 3 -17.89 -6.97 1.13
N TYR A 4 -16.65 -7.17 0.72
CA TYR A 4 -15.51 -7.18 1.63
C TYR A 4 -15.39 -5.80 2.29
N GLU A 5 -15.48 -5.73 3.62
CA GLU A 5 -15.27 -4.50 4.39
C GLU A 5 -13.82 -4.49 4.92
N CYS A 6 -13.06 -3.45 4.55
CA CYS A 6 -11.73 -3.18 5.05
C CYS A 6 -11.78 -2.90 6.55
N GLY A 7 -11.03 -3.65 7.37
CA GLY A 7 -11.04 -3.52 8.83
C GLY A 7 -10.20 -2.36 9.38
N GLU A 8 -9.12 -1.98 8.67
CA GLU A 8 -8.17 -0.93 9.07
C GLU A 8 -7.66 -0.18 7.84
N PRO A 9 -8.32 0.92 7.41
CA PRO A 9 -7.85 1.73 6.29
C PRO A 9 -6.57 2.49 6.65
N PRO A 10 -5.67 2.75 5.67
CA PRO A 10 -5.85 2.50 4.24
C PRO A 10 -5.58 1.04 3.81
N CYS A 11 -6.41 0.51 2.91
CA CYS A 11 -6.30 -0.87 2.40
C CYS A 11 -5.76 -0.92 0.97
N LEU A 12 -4.92 -1.92 0.65
CA LEU A 12 -4.53 -2.23 -0.73
C LEU A 12 -5.41 -3.34 -1.30
N HIS A 13 -6.04 -3.09 -2.45
CA HIS A 13 -6.95 -4.01 -3.12
C HIS A 13 -6.40 -4.42 -4.48
N VAL A 14 -6.46 -5.72 -4.77
CA VAL A 14 -6.18 -6.26 -6.11
C VAL A 14 -7.48 -6.71 -6.75
N ALA A 15 -7.96 -5.97 -7.74
CA ALA A 15 -9.16 -6.32 -8.50
C ALA A 15 -8.78 -7.17 -9.71
N VAL A 16 -9.36 -8.36 -9.83
CA VAL A 16 -9.02 -9.34 -10.90
C VAL A 16 -10.22 -9.56 -11.82
N ASP A 17 -10.01 -9.33 -13.11
CA ASP A 17 -10.93 -9.71 -14.19
C ASP A 17 -10.43 -11.01 -14.83
N TYR A 18 -10.86 -12.15 -14.25
CA TYR A 18 -10.44 -13.48 -14.70
C TYR A 18 -10.82 -13.78 -16.15
N ARG A 19 -11.98 -13.27 -16.60
CA ARG A 19 -12.46 -13.51 -17.97
C ARG A 19 -11.50 -12.90 -18.99
N ARG A 20 -10.97 -11.71 -18.71
CA ARG A 20 -10.05 -10.99 -19.59
C ARG A 20 -8.57 -11.13 -19.18
N LYS A 21 -8.27 -11.93 -18.15
CA LYS A 21 -6.92 -12.17 -17.63
C LYS A 21 -6.14 -10.88 -17.34
N ARG A 22 -6.78 -9.93 -16.66
CA ARG A 22 -6.15 -8.65 -16.28
C ARG A 22 -6.48 -8.30 -14.83
N PHE A 23 -5.64 -7.48 -14.22
CA PHE A 23 -5.83 -7.01 -12.86
C PHE A 23 -5.48 -5.53 -12.74
N ALA A 24 -5.94 -4.89 -11.66
CA ALA A 24 -5.56 -3.55 -11.26
C ALA A 24 -5.41 -3.48 -9.74
N VAL A 25 -4.56 -2.58 -9.26
CA VAL A 25 -4.34 -2.34 -7.83
C VAL A 25 -4.94 -1.00 -7.44
N PHE A 26 -5.59 -0.95 -6.28
CA PHE A 26 -6.18 0.26 -5.73
C PHE A 26 -5.76 0.43 -4.26
N LEU A 27 -5.56 1.67 -3.84
CA LEU A 27 -5.47 2.08 -2.44
C LEU A 27 -6.84 2.65 -2.03
N GLU A 28 -7.48 2.05 -1.05
CA GLU A 28 -8.69 2.59 -0.42
C GLU A 28 -8.31 3.47 0.77
N THR A 29 -8.71 4.74 0.75
CA THR A 29 -8.45 5.67 1.86
C THR A 29 -9.46 5.48 2.99
N GLY A 30 -9.21 6.09 4.16
CA GLY A 30 -10.19 6.10 5.26
C GLY A 30 -11.54 6.75 4.92
N GLY A 31 -11.62 7.52 3.83
CA GLY A 31 -12.88 8.09 3.30
C GLY A 31 -13.60 7.19 2.30
N GLY A 32 -13.09 5.98 2.01
CA GLY A 32 -13.65 5.05 1.02
C GLY A 32 -13.31 5.40 -0.44
N GLU A 33 -12.40 6.35 -0.67
CA GLU A 33 -11.95 6.69 -2.02
C GLU A 33 -10.97 5.63 -2.55
N LEU A 34 -11.19 5.16 -3.78
CA LEU A 34 -10.30 4.21 -4.46
C LEU A 34 -9.32 4.94 -5.39
N ILE A 35 -8.04 4.90 -5.04
CA ILE A 35 -6.95 5.49 -5.82
C ILE A 35 -6.25 4.39 -6.61
N TYR A 36 -6.23 4.49 -7.94
CA TYR A 36 -5.49 3.54 -8.78
C TYR A 36 -3.97 3.64 -8.53
N VAL A 37 -3.34 2.49 -8.28
CA VAL A 37 -1.89 2.36 -8.12
C VAL A 37 -1.33 1.55 -9.30
N PRO A 38 -0.50 2.16 -10.17
CA PRO A 38 0.22 1.40 -11.19
C PRO A 38 1.04 0.27 -10.58
N PHE A 39 0.91 -0.95 -11.11
CA PHE A 39 1.58 -2.13 -10.55
C PHE A 39 3.11 -1.96 -10.46
N GLU A 40 3.72 -1.30 -11.44
CA GLU A 40 5.17 -1.00 -11.45
C GLU A 40 5.62 -0.17 -10.22
N ARG A 41 4.76 0.74 -9.74
CA ARG A 41 5.09 1.59 -8.57
C ARG A 41 4.98 0.79 -7.28
N LEU A 42 3.96 -0.07 -7.18
CA LEU A 42 3.82 -1.01 -6.06
C LEU A 42 5.01 -1.98 -6.01
N GLU A 43 5.37 -2.57 -7.15
CA GLU A 43 6.48 -3.50 -7.25
C GLU A 43 7.80 -2.84 -6.86
N LYS A 44 8.05 -1.61 -7.34
CA LYS A 44 9.23 -0.83 -6.97
C LYS A 44 9.31 -0.60 -5.46
N ALA A 45 8.23 -0.09 -4.86
CA ALA A 45 8.16 0.16 -3.42
C ALA A 45 8.38 -1.12 -2.60
N TYR A 46 7.76 -2.24 -3.01
CA TYR A 46 7.95 -3.53 -2.37
C TYR A 46 9.41 -4.01 -2.43
N ARG A 47 10.06 -3.89 -3.60
CA ARG A 47 11.48 -4.27 -3.76
C ARG A 47 12.38 -3.42 -2.86
N GLU A 48 12.15 -2.12 -2.78
CA GLU A 48 12.90 -1.23 -1.89
C GLU A 48 12.72 -1.61 -0.41
N ALA A 49 11.48 -1.76 0.06
CA ALA A 49 11.18 -2.16 1.44
C ALA A 49 11.74 -3.54 1.79
N SER A 50 11.57 -4.55 0.92
CA SER A 50 12.12 -5.89 1.13
C SER A 50 13.66 -5.89 1.20
N GLY A 51 14.31 -5.01 0.42
CA GLY A 51 15.75 -4.80 0.47
C GLY A 51 16.22 -4.26 1.83
N LEU A 52 15.43 -3.39 2.47
CA LEU A 52 15.70 -2.89 3.82
C LEU A 52 15.55 -3.99 4.88
N LEU A 53 14.52 -4.84 4.78
CA LEU A 53 14.33 -5.97 5.70
C LEU A 53 15.52 -6.92 5.67
N SER A 54 16.10 -7.17 4.48
CA SER A 54 17.32 -8.00 4.34
C SER A 54 18.55 -7.42 5.05
N LYS A 55 18.56 -6.11 5.32
CA LYS A 55 19.61 -5.37 6.00
C LYS A 55 19.31 -5.14 7.49
N GLN A 56 18.39 -5.89 8.07
CA GLN A 56 17.96 -5.79 9.48
C GLN A 56 17.30 -4.46 9.86
N PHE A 57 16.81 -3.69 8.88
CA PHE A 57 15.91 -2.59 9.17
C PHE A 57 14.57 -3.16 9.64
N ARG A 58 13.94 -2.47 10.58
CA ARG A 58 12.55 -2.75 10.96
C ARG A 58 11.63 -1.69 10.38
N GLU A 59 10.37 -2.06 10.18
CA GLU A 59 9.32 -1.10 9.93
C GLU A 59 9.10 -0.20 11.15
N ALA A 60 8.89 1.08 10.90
CA ALA A 60 8.52 2.06 11.91
C ALA A 60 7.13 1.76 12.46
N ARG A 61 6.86 2.12 13.71
CA ARG A 61 5.57 1.87 14.36
C ARG A 61 5.10 3.08 15.15
N GLY A 62 3.79 3.25 15.24
CA GLY A 62 3.20 4.36 16.01
C GLY A 62 3.67 5.72 15.49
N ASP A 63 4.12 6.56 16.42
CA ASP A 63 4.64 7.91 16.17
C ASP A 63 5.90 7.96 15.30
N GLU A 64 6.65 6.86 15.22
CA GLU A 64 7.83 6.77 14.34
C GLU A 64 7.46 6.88 12.85
N VAL A 65 6.23 6.51 12.48
CA VAL A 65 5.76 6.59 11.09
C VAL A 65 5.66 8.05 10.65
N ASP A 66 5.00 8.88 11.46
CA ASP A 66 4.81 10.30 11.18
C ASP A 66 6.15 11.06 11.24
N ALA A 67 7.01 10.72 12.22
CA ALA A 67 8.34 11.33 12.36
C ALA A 67 9.23 11.08 11.12
N ILE A 68 9.25 9.85 10.59
CA ILE A 68 10.02 9.53 9.38
C ILE A 68 9.41 10.20 8.16
N ALA A 69 8.08 10.27 8.06
CA ALA A 69 7.42 10.96 6.96
C ALA A 69 7.80 12.44 6.93
N GLU A 70 7.72 13.14 8.06
CA GLU A 70 8.08 14.56 8.18
C GLU A 70 9.57 14.79 7.87
N GLU A 71 10.47 13.96 8.40
CA GLU A 71 11.91 14.12 8.20
C GLU A 71 12.34 13.87 6.75
N VAL A 72 11.76 12.87 6.08
CA VAL A 72 12.22 12.39 4.77
C VAL A 72 11.44 12.99 3.60
N LEU A 73 10.13 13.19 3.76
CA LEU A 73 9.23 13.68 2.70
C LEU A 73 8.90 15.17 2.85
N GLY A 74 9.16 15.73 4.03
CA GLY A 74 8.78 17.11 4.36
C GLY A 74 7.32 17.24 4.83
N PRO A 75 6.92 18.45 5.25
CA PRO A 75 5.56 18.76 5.68
C PRO A 75 4.55 18.79 4.52
#